data_AF-A0A8T3NHH4-F1
#
_entry.id   AF-A0A8T3NHH4-F1
#
_cell.length_a   1.000
_cell.length_b   1.000
_cell.length_c   1.000
_cell.angle_alpha   90.00
_cell.angle_beta   90.00
_cell.angle_gamma   90.00
#
_symmetry.space_group_name_H-M   'P 1'
#
loop_
_entity.id
_entity.type
_entity.pdbx_description
1 polymer ?
#
loop_
_entity_poly.entity_id
_entity_poly.type
_entity_poly.pdbx_seq_one_letter_code
_entity_poly.pdbx_strand_id
1 'polypeptide(L)'
;MPKKQRRRPVRRRRPDNDGDAADNLRRMDAAAQTLVRGTPPAQLRSELSDRELLLDEADRAAQLEPNASNLARYRAARSQRDVARRAVQLSDAAPPDPS
;
A
#
# COMPACT_ATOMS: atom_id res chain seq x y z
N MET A 1 27.17 37.80 -35.83
CA MET A 1 26.06 38.16 -34.91
C MET A 1 25.44 36.89 -34.31
N PRO A 2 25.73 36.52 -33.05
CA PRO A 2 25.16 35.31 -32.45
C PRO A 2 23.77 35.61 -31.82
N LYS A 3 22.74 34.89 -32.28
CA LYS A 3 21.36 35.02 -31.78
C LYS A 3 21.26 34.42 -30.37
N LYS A 4 20.97 35.26 -29.37
CA LYS A 4 20.72 34.86 -27.97
C LYS A 4 19.51 33.90 -27.89
N GLN A 5 19.76 32.63 -27.55
CA GLN A 5 18.73 31.66 -27.21
C GLN A 5 17.99 32.11 -25.93
N ARG A 6 16.72 32.51 -26.08
CA ARG A 6 15.81 32.81 -24.96
C ARG A 6 15.52 31.52 -24.19
N ARG A 7 16.12 31.38 -23.01
CA ARG A 7 15.81 30.30 -22.05
C ARG A 7 14.34 30.42 -21.63
N ARG A 8 13.54 29.39 -21.95
CA ARG A 8 12.14 29.31 -21.50
C ARG A 8 12.11 29.15 -19.97
N PRO A 9 11.17 29.78 -19.26
CA PRO A 9 11.04 29.61 -17.82
C PRO A 9 10.66 28.16 -17.51
N VAL A 10 11.53 27.47 -16.77
CA VAL A 10 11.27 26.14 -16.24
C VAL A 10 10.14 26.27 -15.23
N ARG A 11 8.92 25.89 -15.63
CA ARG A 11 7.80 25.72 -14.69
C ARG A 11 8.20 24.61 -13.72
N ARG A 12 8.55 24.98 -12.48
CA ARG A 12 8.66 24.03 -11.37
C ARG A 12 7.29 23.35 -11.22
N ARG A 13 7.22 22.06 -11.57
CA ARG A 13 6.04 21.23 -11.24
C ARG A 13 5.88 21.29 -9.73
N ARG A 14 4.68 21.67 -9.26
CA ARG A 14 4.31 21.42 -7.87
C ARG A 14 4.30 19.90 -7.66
N PRO A 15 4.72 19.40 -6.50
CA PRO A 15 4.52 17.99 -6.18
C PRO A 15 3.01 17.77 -6.04
N ASP A 16 2.41 17.11 -7.01
CA ASP A 16 1.02 16.66 -7.00
C ASP A 16 0.86 15.51 -5.99
N ASN A 17 1.09 15.77 -4.70
CA ASN A 17 1.04 14.74 -3.64
C ASN A 17 -0.40 14.20 -3.41
N ASP A 18 -1.44 14.96 -3.78
CA ASP A 18 -2.83 14.57 -3.52
C ASP A 18 -3.34 13.51 -4.51
N GLY A 19 -2.82 13.51 -5.74
CA GLY A 19 -3.13 12.46 -6.74
C GLY A 19 -2.59 11.10 -6.31
N ASP A 20 -1.38 11.09 -5.73
CA ASP A 20 -0.70 9.87 -5.30
C ASP A 20 -1.48 9.15 -4.18
N ALA A 21 -2.09 9.87 -3.24
CA ALA A 21 -2.83 9.26 -2.15
C ALA A 21 -4.12 8.55 -2.63
N ALA A 22 -4.89 9.22 -3.50
CA ALA A 22 -6.13 8.65 -4.05
C ALA A 22 -5.84 7.43 -4.94
N ASP A 23 -4.79 7.50 -5.76
CA ASP A 23 -4.40 6.38 -6.61
C ASP A 23 -3.83 5.21 -5.81
N ASN A 24 -3.08 5.48 -4.72
CA ASN A 24 -2.65 4.43 -3.80
C ASN A 24 -3.82 3.75 -3.10
N LEU A 25 -4.83 4.51 -2.67
CA LEU A 25 -6.05 3.95 -2.07
C LEU A 25 -6.79 3.05 -3.06
N ARG A 26 -6.97 3.48 -4.32
CA ARG A 26 -7.60 2.67 -5.38
C ARG A 26 -6.84 1.37 -5.65
N ARG A 27 -5.51 1.42 -5.67
CA ARG A 27 -4.66 0.22 -5.85
C ARG A 27 -4.82 -0.75 -4.67
N MET A 28 -4.85 -0.22 -3.45
CA MET A 28 -5.07 -1.01 -2.25
C MET A 28 -6.46 -1.67 -2.25
N ASP A 29 -7.50 -0.93 -2.64
CA ASP A 29 -8.86 -1.46 -2.76
C ASP A 29 -8.95 -2.57 -3.82
N ALA A 30 -8.33 -2.38 -4.99
CA ALA A 30 -8.30 -3.40 -6.04
C ALA A 30 -7.57 -4.69 -5.60
N ALA A 31 -6.45 -4.54 -4.88
CA ALA A 31 -5.72 -5.67 -4.30
C ALA A 31 -6.55 -6.38 -3.23
N ALA A 32 -7.22 -5.63 -2.35
CA ALA A 32 -8.08 -6.18 -1.30
C ALA A 32 -9.27 -6.95 -1.89
N GLN A 33 -9.92 -6.41 -2.94
CA GLN A 33 -10.97 -7.13 -3.67
C GLN A 33 -10.47 -8.43 -4.28
N THR A 34 -9.24 -8.44 -4.80
CA THR A 34 -8.62 -9.65 -5.35
C THR A 34 -8.46 -10.71 -4.26
N LEU A 35 -8.00 -10.33 -3.05
CA LEU A 35 -7.92 -11.24 -1.91
C LEU A 35 -9.28 -11.78 -1.49
N VAL A 36 -10.29 -10.91 -1.37
CA VAL A 36 -11.66 -11.32 -0.99
C VAL A 36 -12.25 -12.34 -1.97
N ARG A 37 -11.98 -12.19 -3.27
CA ARG A 37 -12.47 -13.14 -4.29
C ARG A 37 -11.79 -14.51 -4.21
N GLY A 38 -10.53 -14.55 -3.78
CA GLY A 38 -9.73 -15.79 -3.72
C GLY A 38 -9.73 -16.48 -2.36
N THR A 39 -10.18 -15.80 -1.30
CA THR A 39 -9.95 -16.23 0.09
C THR A 39 -11.23 -16.13 0.91
N PRO A 40 -11.66 -17.18 1.62
CA PRO A 40 -12.84 -17.13 2.47
C PRO A 40 -12.62 -16.21 3.69
N PRO A 41 -13.68 -15.64 4.27
CA PRO A 41 -13.57 -14.65 5.36
C PRO A 41 -12.75 -15.10 6.57
N ALA A 42 -12.89 -16.36 6.99
CA ALA A 42 -12.11 -16.91 8.10
C ALA A 42 -10.60 -16.94 7.79
N GLN A 43 -10.22 -17.27 6.55
CA GLN A 43 -8.81 -17.26 6.13
C GLN A 43 -8.27 -15.83 5.99
N LEU A 44 -9.09 -14.86 5.58
CA LEU A 44 -8.67 -13.44 5.53
C LEU A 44 -8.25 -12.91 6.92
N ARG A 45 -8.92 -13.36 7.99
CA ARG A 45 -8.54 -12.99 9.36
C ARG A 45 -7.22 -13.63 9.80
N SER A 46 -7.00 -14.88 9.43
CA SER A 46 -5.70 -15.56 9.64
C SER A 46 -4.58 -14.86 8.87
N GLU A 47 -4.81 -14.58 7.58
CA GLU A 47 -3.88 -13.85 6.71
C GLU A 47 -3.54 -12.48 7.32
N LEU A 48 -4.52 -11.73 7.82
CA LEU A 48 -4.27 -10.47 8.51
C LEU A 48 -3.33 -10.65 9.72
N SER A 49 -3.59 -11.65 10.57
CA SER A 49 -2.72 -11.96 11.72
C SER A 49 -1.28 -12.28 11.28
N ASP A 50 -1.11 -13.06 10.21
CA ASP A 50 0.21 -13.42 9.69
C ASP A 50 0.95 -12.18 9.14
N ARG A 51 0.24 -11.28 8.45
CA ARG A 51 0.81 -10.02 7.97
C ARG A 51 1.16 -9.05 9.09
N GLU A 52 0.43 -9.05 10.20
CA GLU A 52 0.76 -8.27 11.39
C GLU A 52 2.06 -8.76 12.04
N LEU A 53 2.21 -10.08 12.21
CA LEU A 53 3.45 -10.67 12.72
C LEU A 53 4.66 -10.34 11.82
N LEU A 54 4.50 -10.43 10.50
CA LEU A 54 5.55 -10.10 9.54
C LEU A 54 5.93 -8.62 9.59
N LEU A 55 4.96 -7.72 9.80
CA LEU A 55 5.22 -6.29 9.98
C LEU A 55 6.05 -6.05 11.26
N ASP A 56 5.70 -6.70 12.36
CA ASP A 56 6.43 -6.55 13.63
C ASP A 56 7.86 -7.11 13.55
N GLU A 57 8.08 -8.18 12.80
CA GLU A 57 9.42 -8.70 12.52
C GLU A 57 10.23 -7.72 11.63
N ALA A 58 9.60 -7.21 10.57
CA ALA A 58 10.25 -6.26 9.66
C ALA A 58 10.57 -4.91 10.35
N ASP A 59 9.71 -4.46 11.26
CA ASP A 59 9.94 -3.26 12.07
C ASP A 59 11.15 -3.44 13.01
N ARG A 60 11.20 -4.56 13.73
CA ARG A 60 12.36 -4.91 14.56
C ARG A 60 13.66 -4.95 13.75
N ALA A 61 13.64 -5.58 12.58
CA ALA A 61 14.82 -5.63 11.70
C ALA A 61 15.25 -4.23 11.23
N ALA A 62 14.30 -3.36 10.88
CA ALA A 62 14.58 -1.98 10.47
C ALA A 62 15.11 -1.09 11.61
N GLN A 63 14.68 -1.36 12.85
CA GLN A 63 15.17 -0.66 14.04
C GLN A 63 16.58 -1.10 14.43
N LEU A 64 16.88 -2.40 14.36
CA LEU A 64 18.20 -2.95 14.65
C LEU A 64 19.23 -2.53 13.61
N GLU A 65 18.85 -2.63 12.33
CA GLU A 65 19.72 -2.31 11.20
C GLU A 65 18.96 -1.41 10.20
N PRO A 66 19.09 -0.08 10.33
CA PRO A 66 18.39 0.88 9.49
C PRO A 66 19.07 1.03 8.12
N ASN A 67 19.12 -0.07 7.37
CA ASN A 67 19.59 -0.10 5.99
C ASN A 67 18.42 -0.02 4.98
N ALA A 68 18.73 0.30 3.73
CA ALA A 68 17.71 0.47 2.68
C ALA A 68 16.88 -0.80 2.45
N SER A 69 17.48 -1.98 2.57
CA SER A 69 16.82 -3.27 2.38
C SER A 69 15.78 -3.55 3.47
N ASN A 70 16.11 -3.33 4.74
CA ASN A 70 15.20 -3.53 5.87
C ASN A 70 14.07 -2.50 5.84
N LEU A 71 14.37 -1.25 5.48
CA LEU A 71 13.34 -0.23 5.28
C LEU A 71 12.38 -0.61 4.15
N ALA A 72 12.88 -1.15 3.04
CA ALA A 72 12.05 -1.62 1.94
C ALA A 72 11.16 -2.81 2.36
N ARG A 73 11.71 -3.77 3.14
CA ARG A 73 10.95 -4.89 3.71
C ARG A 73 9.82 -4.41 4.62
N TYR A 74 10.13 -3.48 5.53
CA TYR A 74 9.12 -2.86 6.41
C TYR A 74 7.99 -2.19 5.62
N ARG A 75 8.34 -1.39 4.60
CA ARG A 75 7.34 -0.74 3.74
C ARG A 75 6.46 -1.76 2.99
N ALA A 76 7.06 -2.83 2.48
CA ALA A 76 6.33 -3.89 1.81
C ALA A 76 5.39 -4.64 2.77
N ALA A 77 5.88 -5.01 3.95
CA ALA A 77 5.10 -5.65 5.01
C ALA A 77 3.89 -4.79 5.42
N ARG A 78 4.12 -3.49 5.60
CA ARG A 78 3.07 -2.52 5.92
C ARG A 78 2.00 -2.47 4.83
N SER A 79 2.41 -2.37 3.57
CA SER A 79 1.47 -2.36 2.45
C SER A 79 0.65 -3.65 2.35
N GLN A 80 1.27 -4.80 2.61
CA GLN A 80 0.55 -6.09 2.60
C GLN A 80 -0.46 -6.19 3.74
N ARG A 81 -0.08 -5.74 4.95
CA ARG A 81 -0.97 -5.68 6.11
C ARG A 81 -2.16 -4.76 5.86
N ASP A 82 -1.92 -3.58 5.26
CA ASP A 82 -3.01 -2.64 4.96
C ASP A 82 -3.99 -3.20 3.92
N VAL A 83 -3.50 -3.92 2.90
CA VAL A 83 -4.34 -4.64 1.94
C VAL A 83 -5.15 -5.76 2.62
N ALA A 84 -4.52 -6.59 3.47
CA ALA A 84 -5.21 -7.67 4.19
C ALA A 84 -6.28 -7.11 5.14
N ARG A 85 -5.96 -6.03 5.86
CA ARG A 85 -6.92 -5.34 6.74
C ARG A 85 -8.11 -4.80 5.95
N ARG A 86 -7.85 -4.23 4.78
CA ARG A 86 -8.90 -3.75 3.88
C ARG A 86 -9.76 -4.89 3.34
N ALA A 87 -9.16 -6.04 3.01
CA ALA A 87 -9.88 -7.22 2.57
C ALA A 87 -10.85 -7.75 3.66
N VAL A 88 -10.41 -7.82 4.92
CA VAL A 88 -11.27 -8.19 6.05
C VAL A 88 -12.44 -7.20 6.22
N GLN A 89 -12.16 -5.89 6.13
CA GLN A 89 -13.22 -4.88 6.20
C GLN A 89 -14.25 -5.04 5.06
N LEU A 90 -13.80 -5.33 3.85
CA LEU A 90 -14.68 -5.55 2.71
C LEU A 90 -15.49 -6.83 2.85
N SER A 91 -14.90 -7.91 3.39
CA SER A 91 -15.63 -9.16 3.64
C SER A 91 -16.67 -9.02 4.75
N ASP A 92 -16.36 -8.26 5.80
CA ASP A 92 -17.28 -8.04 6.93
C ASP A 92 -18.40 -7.03 6.56
N ALA A 93 -18.16 -6.14 5.60
CA ALA A 93 -19.15 -5.19 5.10
C ALA A 93 -20.08 -5.77 4.01
N ALA A 94 -19.76 -6.93 3.45
CA ALA A 94 -20.66 -7.65 2.55
C ALA A 94 -21.83 -8.21 3.39
N PRO A 95 -23.09 -7.89 3.09
CA PRO A 95 -24.22 -8.51 3.78
C PRO A 95 -24.15 -10.03 3.60
N PRO A 96 -24.53 -10.83 4.63
CA PRO A 96 -24.66 -12.26 4.43
C PRO A 96 -25.71 -12.48 3.33
N ASP A 97 -25.31 -13.17 2.26
CA ASP A 97 -26.21 -13.55 1.18
C ASP A 97 -27.41 -14.29 1.80
N PRO A 98 -28.66 -13.79 1.63
CA PRO A 98 -29.83 -14.51 2.12
C PRO A 98 -30.03 -15.74 1.22
N SER A 99 -29.56 -16.90 1.70
CA SER A 99 -29.89 -18.21 1.13
C SER A 99 -31.31 -18.64 1.53
#